data_AF-A0A429RVN8-F1
#
_entry.id   AF-A0A429RVN8-F1
#
_cell.length_a   1.000
_cell.length_b   1.000
_cell.length_c   1.000
_cell.angle_alpha   90.00
_cell.angle_beta   90.00
_cell.angle_gamma   90.00
#
_symmetry.space_group_name_H-M   'P 1'
#
loop_
_entity.id
_entity.type
_entity.pdbx_description
1 polymer ?
#
loop_
_entity_poly.entity_id
_entity_poly.type
_entity_poly.pdbx_seq_one_letter_code
_entity_poly.pdbx_strand_id
1 'polypeptide(L)'
;MDHHRGAARGPLEGHRGGRLPRSRPRRASGRPRRPPAPLDVIVVRKLGVPYRPEVAFGALGEGGALVIDEDTVRAAGLGSRECTEVERRERAELDRRLARYRTGRDRVPLAGRTVVIVDDGIATGATAAAACEVARAQGAARVVLAVPVAAPQAVERLRHVADAVLCLSAPADFAAVGQWYDDFDQTSDEEVAALLAQADARRTGTGRAGTAGAEAQGIEAAGVPGATVEVASDGVVLPGLLTVPAGAPGVVVFAHGSGSSRTSPRNRQVADALDAAGLGTLLFDLLTEAEAKAETAAREHTFDIPLLARRLSGATAWLRTRTAVPLGFFGASTGAAAALSAAAEPGSPAAAVVSRGGRPDLAGDRLGDVRAPTLLVVGGADPLVLDLNRRAASLLRCPHELAVVPGAGHLFEEPGALEAVAELARDWFVRYLGPGQDGS
;
A
#
# COMPACT_ATOMS: atom_id res chain seq x y z
N MET A 1 -13.05 -51.07 25.21
CA MET A 1 -13.16 -51.95 24.04
C MET A 1 -14.04 -51.23 23.04
N ASP A 2 -13.43 -50.43 22.18
CA ASP A 2 -12.80 -50.90 20.93
C ASP A 2 -13.87 -51.42 19.97
N HIS A 3 -13.90 -51.04 18.70
CA HIS A 3 -12.96 -50.24 17.93
C HIS A 3 -13.56 -50.03 16.53
N HIS A 4 -13.24 -48.87 15.96
CA HIS A 4 -12.72 -48.73 14.59
C HIS A 4 -13.70 -48.78 13.42
N ARG A 5 -13.46 -48.07 12.31
CA ARG A 5 -12.54 -46.97 11.90
C ARG A 5 -12.99 -46.63 10.48
N GLY A 6 -12.73 -45.42 10.02
CA GLY A 6 -12.83 -45.10 8.59
C GLY A 6 -12.60 -43.62 8.30
N ALA A 7 -11.37 -43.16 8.48
CA ALA A 7 -10.89 -41.81 8.22
C ALA A 7 -10.09 -41.75 6.90
N ALA A 8 -10.11 -40.60 6.20
CA ALA A 8 -9.04 -40.05 5.35
C ALA A 8 -9.40 -38.57 5.05
N ARG A 9 -8.71 -37.50 5.50
CA ARG A 9 -7.31 -36.99 5.41
C ARG A 9 -6.90 -36.34 4.06
N GLY A 10 -6.96 -34.99 4.03
CA GLY A 10 -5.95 -34.00 3.55
C GLY A 10 -5.70 -33.79 2.05
N PRO A 11 -4.96 -32.73 1.60
CA PRO A 11 -4.45 -31.52 2.29
C PRO A 11 -5.11 -30.20 1.74
N LEU A 12 -5.31 -29.07 2.43
CA LEU A 12 -4.41 -28.10 3.09
C LEU A 12 -3.26 -27.60 2.21
N GLU A 13 -3.43 -26.47 1.52
CA GLU A 13 -2.31 -25.61 1.11
C GLU A 13 -2.81 -24.25 0.58
N GLY A 14 -2.07 -23.16 0.90
CA GLY A 14 -2.18 -21.87 0.21
C GLY A 14 -2.75 -20.68 0.98
N HIS A 15 -2.22 -20.37 2.18
CA HIS A 15 -2.38 -19.06 2.83
C HIS A 15 -1.52 -17.96 2.18
N ARG A 16 -2.02 -16.72 2.22
CA ARG A 16 -1.38 -15.42 2.66
C ARG A 16 -1.97 -14.24 1.85
N GLY A 17 -2.43 -13.09 2.39
CA GLY A 17 -2.54 -12.52 3.74
C GLY A 17 -2.32 -10.98 3.70
N GLY A 18 -3.01 -10.07 4.44
CA GLY A 18 -2.72 -8.61 4.40
C GLY A 18 -3.58 -7.53 5.12
N ARG A 19 -3.14 -6.97 6.24
CA ARG A 19 -3.18 -5.52 6.65
C ARG A 19 -4.45 -4.62 6.72
N LEU A 20 -4.77 -4.30 7.99
CA LEU A 20 -5.00 -3.05 8.77
C LEU A 20 -5.73 -1.87 8.10
N PRO A 21 -6.92 -1.44 8.59
CA PRO A 21 -7.70 -0.39 7.96
C PRO A 21 -7.53 0.94 8.69
N ARG A 22 -7.48 1.99 7.87
CA ARG A 22 -7.40 3.38 8.29
C ARG A 22 -8.81 3.96 8.31
N SER A 23 -9.35 4.28 9.48
CA SER A 23 -10.48 5.20 9.60
C SER A 23 -10.04 6.46 10.37
N ARG A 24 -10.38 7.65 9.85
CA ARG A 24 -10.28 8.92 10.58
C ARG A 24 -11.66 9.28 11.16
N PRO A 25 -11.75 9.74 12.41
CA PRO A 25 -13.02 10.24 12.96
C PRO A 25 -13.38 11.61 12.36
N ARG A 26 -14.69 11.88 12.26
CA ARG A 26 -15.26 13.19 11.84
C ARG A 26 -14.71 14.33 12.71
N ARG A 27 -14.36 15.45 12.07
CA ARG A 27 -13.78 16.64 12.70
C ARG A 27 -14.77 17.29 13.68
N ALA A 28 -14.43 17.33 14.96
CA ALA A 28 -14.87 18.36 15.89
C ALA A 28 -13.83 19.50 15.91
N SER A 29 -14.32 20.73 15.89
CA SER A 29 -13.59 21.99 15.80
C SER A 29 -12.62 22.25 16.96
N GLY A 30 -11.48 22.89 16.65
CA GLY A 30 -10.94 23.98 17.49
C GLY A 30 -9.93 23.67 18.61
N ARG A 31 -9.19 22.56 18.60
CA ARG A 31 -8.11 22.34 19.60
C ARG A 31 -6.74 22.17 18.93
N PRO A 32 -5.65 22.81 19.44
CA PRO A 32 -4.31 22.61 18.90
C PRO A 32 -3.97 21.12 18.88
N ARG A 33 -3.54 20.63 17.71
CA ARG A 33 -3.23 19.21 17.48
C ARG A 33 -2.06 18.83 18.39
N ARG A 34 -2.31 17.93 19.35
CA ARG A 34 -1.23 17.22 20.04
C ARG A 34 -0.33 16.56 19.00
N PRO A 35 0.99 16.52 19.20
CA PRO A 35 1.87 15.75 18.34
C PRO A 35 1.39 14.29 18.29
N PRO A 36 1.47 13.62 17.13
CA PRO A 36 1.09 12.22 17.03
C PRO A 36 1.91 11.38 18.02
N ALA A 37 1.27 10.38 18.65
CA ALA A 37 1.94 9.47 19.55
C ALA A 37 3.06 8.70 18.82
N PRO A 38 4.14 8.30 19.51
CA PRO A 38 5.20 7.50 18.90
C PRO A 38 4.65 6.21 18.30
N LEU A 39 5.01 5.91 17.05
CA LEU A 39 4.67 4.66 16.38
C LEU A 39 5.91 3.78 16.30
N ASP A 40 5.76 2.52 16.69
CA ASP A 40 6.82 1.52 16.63
C ASP A 40 6.20 0.16 16.27
N VAL A 41 7.03 -0.77 15.81
CA VAL A 41 6.69 -2.17 15.63
C VAL A 41 7.00 -2.95 16.91
N ILE A 42 6.09 -3.82 17.30
CA ILE A 42 6.32 -4.84 18.32
C ILE A 42 6.53 -6.19 17.60
N VAL A 43 7.78 -6.64 17.54
CA VAL A 43 8.10 -7.94 16.93
C VAL A 43 7.98 -9.00 18.00
N VAL A 44 7.10 -9.97 17.78
CA VAL A 44 6.90 -11.09 18.68
C VAL A 44 6.95 -12.43 17.95
N ARG A 45 7.32 -13.47 18.68
CA ARG A 45 7.24 -14.87 18.27
C ARG A 45 6.50 -15.67 19.33
N LYS A 46 5.71 -16.65 18.90
CA LYS A 46 5.06 -17.58 19.82
C LYS A 46 5.94 -18.80 20.00
N LEU A 47 6.02 -19.29 21.22
CA LEU A 47 6.65 -20.56 21.55
C LEU A 47 5.58 -21.64 21.50
N GLY A 48 5.48 -22.33 20.35
CA GLY A 48 4.51 -23.39 20.13
C GLY A 48 4.93 -24.71 20.78
N VAL A 49 3.97 -25.49 21.26
CA VAL A 49 4.21 -26.88 21.68
C VAL A 49 4.73 -27.67 20.47
N PRO A 50 5.88 -28.37 20.53
CA PRO A 50 6.54 -28.95 19.35
C PRO A 50 5.64 -29.85 18.49
N TYR A 51 4.79 -30.63 19.14
CA TYR A 51 3.87 -31.57 18.49
C TYR A 51 2.45 -31.02 18.30
N ARG A 52 2.18 -29.78 18.77
CA ARG A 52 0.92 -29.02 18.58
C ARG A 52 1.24 -27.52 18.40
N PRO A 53 1.82 -27.11 17.26
CA PRO A 53 2.31 -25.74 17.06
C PRO A 53 1.24 -24.65 17.16
N GLU A 54 -0.05 -25.02 17.06
CA GLU A 54 -1.20 -24.17 17.26
C GLU A 54 -1.40 -23.74 18.73
N VAL A 55 -0.92 -24.55 19.68
CA VAL A 55 -0.93 -24.25 21.11
C VAL A 55 0.40 -23.58 21.47
N ALA A 56 0.35 -22.37 22.01
CA ALA A 56 1.54 -21.68 22.47
C ALA A 56 1.71 -21.84 23.99
N PHE A 57 2.90 -22.25 24.43
CA PHE A 57 3.28 -22.29 25.85
C PHE A 57 4.03 -21.01 26.26
N GLY A 58 4.26 -20.08 25.34
CA GLY A 58 4.94 -18.83 25.65
C GLY A 58 5.07 -17.89 24.47
N ALA A 59 5.72 -16.75 24.72
CA ALA A 59 5.97 -15.70 23.76
C ALA A 59 7.36 -15.07 23.96
N LEU A 60 7.98 -14.68 22.84
CA LEU A 60 9.24 -13.98 22.77
C LEU A 60 9.04 -12.59 22.17
N GLY A 61 9.82 -11.63 22.65
CA GLY A 61 9.91 -10.29 22.10
C GLY A 61 11.30 -9.69 22.22
N GLU A 62 11.47 -8.51 21.61
CA GLU A 62 12.72 -7.77 21.58
C GLU A 62 13.27 -7.47 22.99
N GLY A 63 14.60 -7.40 23.12
CA GLY A 63 15.26 -7.06 24.39
C GLY A 63 15.22 -8.18 25.43
N GLY A 64 15.07 -9.43 24.99
CA GLY A 64 15.06 -10.60 25.88
C GLY A 64 13.72 -10.87 26.56
N ALA A 65 12.65 -10.17 26.16
CA ALA A 65 11.31 -10.42 26.69
C ALA A 65 10.90 -11.88 26.39
N LEU A 66 10.64 -12.64 27.45
CA LEU A 66 10.23 -14.03 27.40
C LEU A 66 9.09 -14.21 28.40
N VAL A 67 7.96 -14.71 27.93
CA VAL A 67 6.79 -15.05 28.74
C VAL A 67 6.55 -16.54 28.55
N ILE A 68 6.44 -17.28 29.66
CA ILE A 68 6.15 -18.71 29.68
C ILE A 68 4.87 -18.93 30.47
N ASP A 69 3.96 -19.70 29.89
CA ASP A 69 2.79 -20.25 30.56
C ASP A 69 3.15 -21.62 31.14
N GLU A 70 3.50 -21.61 32.43
CA GLU A 70 3.90 -22.81 33.17
C GLU A 70 2.79 -23.87 33.25
N ASP A 71 1.52 -23.48 33.19
CA ASP A 71 0.41 -24.43 33.21
C ASP A 71 0.28 -25.13 31.86
N THR A 72 0.47 -24.41 30.75
CA THR A 72 0.54 -25.03 29.41
C THR A 72 1.77 -25.93 29.29
N VAL A 73 2.94 -25.53 29.79
CA VAL A 73 4.15 -26.38 29.84
C VAL A 73 3.86 -27.69 30.60
N ARG A 74 3.24 -27.60 31.77
CA ARG A 74 2.89 -28.77 32.61
C ARG A 74 1.85 -29.67 31.93
N ALA A 75 0.79 -29.09 31.37
CA ALA A 75 -0.28 -29.83 30.71
C ALA A 75 0.19 -30.53 29.42
N ALA A 76 1.13 -29.92 28.70
CA ALA A 76 1.77 -30.51 27.52
C ALA A 76 2.95 -31.44 27.86
N GLY A 77 3.33 -31.57 29.15
CA GLY A 77 4.42 -32.44 29.58
C GLY A 77 5.77 -32.08 28.96
N LEU A 78 6.02 -30.79 28.70
CA LEU A 78 7.25 -30.35 28.03
C LEU A 78 8.44 -30.35 29.00
N GLY A 79 9.53 -31.00 28.59
CA GLY A 79 10.79 -30.94 29.31
C GLY A 79 11.53 -29.62 29.07
N SER A 80 12.38 -29.21 30.02
CA SER A 80 13.17 -27.96 29.92
C SER A 80 14.00 -27.89 28.63
N ARG A 81 14.51 -29.03 28.14
CA ARG A 81 15.27 -29.08 26.89
C ARG A 81 14.41 -28.74 25.67
N GLU A 82 13.18 -29.25 25.61
CA GLU A 82 12.27 -28.97 24.50
C GLU A 82 11.88 -27.50 24.47
N CYS A 83 11.57 -26.92 25.63
CA CYS A 83 11.29 -25.49 25.74
C CYS A 83 12.46 -24.63 25.24
N THR A 84 13.69 -24.95 25.65
CA THR A 84 14.90 -24.25 25.22
C THR A 84 15.17 -24.38 23.72
N GLU A 85 14.90 -25.56 23.13
CA GLU A 85 15.09 -25.77 21.69
C GLU A 85 14.10 -24.95 20.86
N VAL A 86 12.83 -24.88 21.28
CA VAL A 86 11.82 -24.03 20.64
C VAL A 86 12.19 -22.56 20.81
N GLU A 87 12.55 -22.14 22.03
CA GLU A 87 12.95 -20.76 22.31
C GLU A 87 14.11 -20.33 21.41
N ARG A 88 15.18 -21.14 21.33
CA ARG A 88 16.35 -20.84 20.50
C ARG A 88 15.97 -20.66 19.03
N ARG A 89 15.10 -21.54 18.49
CA ARG A 89 14.66 -21.46 17.10
C ARG A 89 13.86 -20.18 16.83
N GLU A 90 12.91 -19.88 17.69
CA GLU A 90 12.05 -18.70 17.54
C GLU A 90 12.81 -17.40 17.79
N ARG A 91 13.81 -17.40 18.68
CA ARG A 91 14.71 -16.26 18.92
C ARG A 91 15.56 -15.93 17.69
N ALA A 92 16.11 -16.93 17.00
CA ALA A 92 16.85 -16.69 15.76
C ALA A 92 15.99 -16.02 14.66
N GLU A 93 14.72 -16.42 14.54
CA GLU A 93 13.76 -15.79 13.62
C GLU A 93 13.38 -14.36 14.08
N LEU A 94 13.21 -14.14 15.39
CA LEU A 94 12.97 -12.83 15.96
C LEU A 94 14.11 -11.87 15.62
N ASP A 95 15.36 -12.27 15.86
CA ASP A 95 16.56 -11.47 15.64
C ASP A 95 16.73 -11.13 14.15
N ARG A 96 16.42 -12.08 13.25
CA ARG A 96 16.44 -11.83 11.79
C ARG A 96 15.48 -10.71 11.40
N ARG A 97 14.27 -10.67 11.96
CA ARG A 97 13.27 -9.61 11.67
C ARG A 97 13.68 -8.28 12.30
N LEU A 98 14.19 -8.31 13.52
CA LEU A 98 14.67 -7.11 14.22
C LEU A 98 15.79 -6.41 13.45
N ALA A 99 16.75 -7.16 12.89
CA ALA A 99 17.83 -6.58 12.10
C ALA A 99 17.32 -5.73 10.91
N ARG A 100 16.19 -6.11 10.31
CA ARG A 100 15.55 -5.37 9.20
C ARG A 100 14.76 -4.17 9.70
N TYR A 101 13.98 -4.33 10.77
CA TYR A 101 13.09 -3.26 11.24
C TYR A 101 13.79 -2.21 12.11
N ARG A 102 15.01 -2.48 12.59
CA ARG A 102 15.78 -1.58 13.48
C ARG A 102 16.94 -0.87 12.79
N THR A 103 17.08 -0.97 11.47
CA THR A 103 18.16 -0.28 10.73
C THR A 103 18.08 1.24 10.94
N GLY A 104 19.01 1.79 11.73
CA GLY A 104 19.10 3.23 12.02
C GLY A 104 18.06 3.78 13.01
N ARG A 105 17.35 2.94 13.77
CA ARG A 105 16.31 3.38 14.72
C ARG A 105 16.33 2.62 16.04
N ASP A 106 16.23 3.37 17.13
CA ASP A 106 16.06 2.80 18.46
C ASP A 106 14.60 2.40 18.72
N ARG A 107 14.41 1.38 19.55
CA ARG A 107 13.10 0.98 20.04
C ARG A 107 12.52 2.03 20.98
N VAL A 108 11.23 2.32 20.83
CA VAL A 108 10.48 3.16 21.76
C VAL A 108 10.28 2.42 23.08
N PRO A 109 10.71 2.98 24.23
CA PRO A 109 10.47 2.35 25.53
C PRO A 109 8.98 2.29 25.87
N LEU A 110 8.54 1.12 26.36
CA LEU A 110 7.14 0.89 26.77
C LEU A 110 6.91 1.10 28.28
N ALA A 111 7.98 1.09 29.08
CA ALA A 111 7.92 1.18 30.53
C ALA A 111 7.09 2.37 31.02
N GLY A 112 6.08 2.10 31.84
CA GLY A 112 5.18 3.10 32.43
C GLY A 112 4.17 3.73 31.47
N ARG A 113 4.10 3.28 30.20
CA ARG A 113 3.24 3.88 29.17
C ARG A 113 1.96 3.09 28.94
N THR A 114 0.94 3.78 28.43
CA THR A 114 -0.19 3.12 27.76
C THR A 114 0.24 2.78 26.34
N VAL A 115 0.20 1.49 26.00
CA VAL A 115 0.56 0.94 24.69
C VAL A 115 -0.72 0.56 23.97
N VAL A 116 -0.89 1.09 22.75
CA VAL A 116 -1.96 0.69 21.85
C VAL A 116 -1.37 -0.22 20.78
N ILE A 117 -1.70 -1.50 20.84
CA ILE A 117 -1.31 -2.51 19.86
C ILE A 117 -2.39 -2.53 18.79
N VAL A 118 -2.00 -2.43 17.52
CA VAL A 118 -2.92 -2.39 16.39
C VAL A 118 -2.59 -3.54 15.44
N ASP A 119 -3.60 -4.26 14.98
CA ASP A 119 -3.47 -5.37 14.03
C ASP A 119 -4.60 -5.38 12.98
N ASP A 120 -4.40 -6.15 11.92
CA ASP A 120 -5.24 -6.15 10.71
C ASP A 120 -6.56 -6.84 10.91
N GLY A 121 -6.51 -7.92 11.62
CA GLY A 121 -7.66 -8.49 12.22
C GLY A 121 -7.22 -9.71 12.94
N ILE A 122 -8.17 -10.27 13.66
CA ILE A 122 -7.83 -11.31 14.60
C ILE A 122 -8.64 -12.54 14.27
N ALA A 123 -8.02 -13.50 13.60
CA ALA A 123 -8.61 -14.82 13.44
C ALA A 123 -8.50 -15.64 14.72
N THR A 124 -7.27 -15.94 15.15
CA THR A 124 -7.03 -16.77 16.36
C THR A 124 -6.65 -15.94 17.59
N GLY A 125 -6.02 -14.79 17.39
CA GLY A 125 -5.55 -13.91 18.48
C GLY A 125 -4.26 -14.35 19.16
N ALA A 126 -3.65 -15.45 18.73
CA ALA A 126 -2.43 -15.93 19.37
C ALA A 126 -1.26 -14.93 19.24
N THR A 127 -1.09 -14.30 18.06
CA THR A 127 -0.03 -13.29 17.85
C THR A 127 -0.31 -12.02 18.65
N ALA A 128 -1.57 -11.57 18.67
CA ALA A 128 -1.99 -10.39 19.43
C ALA A 128 -1.83 -10.61 20.94
N ALA A 129 -2.12 -11.82 21.45
CA ALA A 129 -1.88 -12.19 22.84
C ALA A 129 -0.40 -12.12 23.18
N ALA A 130 0.46 -12.74 22.36
CA ALA A 130 1.92 -12.65 22.52
C ALA A 130 2.42 -11.20 22.53
N ALA A 131 1.88 -10.33 21.66
CA ALA A 131 2.20 -8.91 21.64
C ALA A 131 1.79 -8.20 22.94
N CYS A 132 0.61 -8.51 23.47
CA CYS A 132 0.13 -7.93 24.74
C CYS A 132 1.00 -8.39 25.92
N GLU A 133 1.32 -9.67 26.00
CA GLU A 133 2.17 -10.27 27.04
C GLU A 133 3.59 -9.69 27.01
N VAL A 134 4.20 -9.60 25.83
CA VAL A 134 5.52 -8.98 25.64
C VAL A 134 5.49 -7.51 26.03
N ALA A 135 4.46 -6.75 25.63
CA ALA A 135 4.33 -5.35 26.01
C ALA A 135 4.24 -5.17 27.53
N ARG A 136 3.47 -6.03 28.21
CA ARG A 136 3.39 -6.06 29.69
C ARG A 136 4.73 -6.42 30.32
N ALA A 137 5.40 -7.47 29.84
CA ALA A 137 6.72 -7.87 30.32
C ALA A 137 7.79 -6.78 30.14
N GLN A 138 7.64 -5.93 29.12
CA GLN A 138 8.47 -4.77 28.86
C GLN A 138 8.06 -3.51 29.67
N GLY A 139 7.14 -3.66 30.63
CA GLY A 139 6.77 -2.64 31.60
C GLY A 139 5.63 -1.71 31.18
N ALA A 140 4.85 -2.04 30.15
CA ALA A 140 3.67 -1.25 29.80
C ALA A 140 2.72 -1.14 31.00
N ALA A 141 2.30 0.08 31.35
CA ALA A 141 1.36 0.32 32.45
C ALA A 141 -0.08 -0.03 32.05
N ARG A 142 -0.39 0.04 30.75
CA ARG A 142 -1.67 -0.35 30.18
C ARG A 142 -1.48 -0.82 28.75
N VAL A 143 -2.14 -1.90 28.36
CA VAL A 143 -2.14 -2.45 27.01
C VAL A 143 -3.57 -2.44 26.47
N VAL A 144 -3.77 -1.71 25.38
CA VAL A 144 -5.02 -1.65 24.62
C VAL A 144 -4.78 -2.32 23.28
N LEU A 145 -5.63 -3.29 22.92
CA LEU A 145 -5.62 -3.89 21.61
C LEU A 145 -6.71 -3.26 20.74
N ALA A 146 -6.37 -2.78 19.56
CA ALA A 146 -7.29 -2.11 18.65
C ALA A 146 -7.24 -2.76 17.27
N VAL A 147 -8.35 -3.32 16.82
CA VAL A 147 -8.47 -4.02 15.53
C VAL A 147 -9.82 -3.72 14.87
N PRO A 148 -9.90 -3.74 13.55
CA PRO A 148 -11.18 -3.51 12.87
C PRO A 148 -12.11 -4.70 12.90
N VAL A 149 -11.57 -5.91 12.82
CA VAL A 149 -12.33 -7.12 12.65
C VAL A 149 -11.67 -8.28 13.36
N ALA A 150 -12.47 -9.12 13.99
CA ALA A 150 -11.97 -10.26 14.73
C ALA A 150 -13.01 -11.37 14.80
N ALA A 151 -12.55 -12.62 14.90
CA ALA A 151 -13.39 -13.72 15.31
C ALA A 151 -13.94 -13.44 16.72
N PRO A 152 -15.25 -13.61 16.96
CA PRO A 152 -15.85 -13.36 18.27
C PRO A 152 -15.15 -14.11 19.42
N GLN A 153 -14.74 -15.37 19.18
CA GLN A 153 -14.04 -16.15 20.20
C GLN A 153 -12.62 -15.61 20.48
N ALA A 154 -11.97 -15.01 19.49
CA ALA A 154 -10.66 -14.40 19.69
C ALA A 154 -10.76 -13.10 20.51
N VAL A 155 -11.79 -12.27 20.26
CA VAL A 155 -12.06 -11.08 21.08
C VAL A 155 -12.26 -11.46 22.55
N GLU A 156 -13.07 -12.49 22.81
CA GLU A 156 -13.33 -12.94 24.18
C GLU A 156 -12.03 -13.39 24.88
N ARG A 157 -11.22 -14.22 24.22
CA ARG A 157 -9.91 -14.62 24.77
C ARG A 157 -9.01 -13.43 25.05
N LEU A 158 -8.94 -12.46 24.14
CA LEU A 158 -8.03 -11.32 24.26
C LEU A 158 -8.43 -10.33 25.35
N ARG A 159 -9.69 -10.31 25.78
CA ARG A 159 -10.14 -9.53 26.96
C ARG A 159 -9.47 -9.98 28.25
N HIS A 160 -8.95 -11.21 28.31
CA HIS A 160 -8.20 -11.70 29.47
C HIS A 160 -6.73 -11.27 29.43
N VAL A 161 -6.19 -10.91 28.25
CA VAL A 161 -4.77 -10.62 28.05
C VAL A 161 -4.50 -9.11 27.91
N ALA A 162 -5.43 -8.35 27.35
CA ALA A 162 -5.34 -6.89 27.23
C ALA A 162 -6.26 -6.18 28.24
N ASP A 163 -5.92 -4.95 28.64
CA ASP A 163 -6.75 -4.16 29.56
C ASP A 163 -7.99 -3.58 28.85
N ALA A 164 -7.94 -3.48 27.52
CA ALA A 164 -9.09 -3.17 26.69
C ALA A 164 -8.91 -3.76 25.29
N VAL A 165 -9.99 -4.28 24.71
CA VAL A 165 -10.04 -4.71 23.31
C VAL A 165 -11.06 -3.85 22.57
N LEU A 166 -10.59 -3.03 21.64
CA LEU A 166 -11.38 -2.20 20.75
C LEU A 166 -11.49 -2.92 19.41
N CYS A 167 -12.63 -3.57 19.18
CA CYS A 167 -12.92 -4.26 17.93
C CYS A 167 -14.09 -3.56 17.23
N LEU A 168 -13.90 -3.07 15.99
CA LEU A 168 -14.98 -2.37 15.27
C LEU A 168 -16.09 -3.33 14.83
N SER A 169 -15.76 -4.56 14.45
CA SER A 169 -16.70 -5.60 14.02
C SER A 169 -16.28 -7.00 14.47
N ALA A 170 -17.17 -7.74 15.11
CA ALA A 170 -16.95 -9.14 15.49
C ALA A 170 -18.06 -10.03 14.92
N PRO A 171 -18.03 -10.33 13.62
CA PRO A 171 -19.10 -11.01 12.90
C PRO A 171 -19.18 -12.49 13.25
N ALA A 172 -20.41 -13.03 13.33
CA ALA A 172 -20.64 -14.43 13.72
C ALA A 172 -20.16 -15.44 12.65
N ASP A 173 -20.16 -15.03 11.38
CA ASP A 173 -19.72 -15.76 10.20
C ASP A 173 -18.26 -15.43 9.81
N PHE A 174 -17.44 -15.05 10.78
CA PHE A 174 -16.02 -14.81 10.57
C PHE A 174 -15.31 -16.10 10.12
N ALA A 175 -14.72 -16.12 8.92
CA ALA A 175 -13.89 -17.23 8.45
C ALA A 175 -12.41 -16.84 8.37
N ALA A 176 -12.10 -15.69 7.78
CA ALA A 176 -10.74 -15.15 7.72
C ALA A 176 -10.72 -13.63 7.85
N VAL A 177 -9.57 -13.05 8.19
CA VAL A 177 -9.42 -11.59 8.23
C VAL A 177 -9.61 -11.00 6.83
N GLY A 178 -9.00 -11.61 5.81
CA GLY A 178 -9.00 -11.08 4.45
C GLY A 178 -10.37 -10.95 3.78
N GLN A 179 -11.40 -11.67 4.25
CA GLN A 179 -12.75 -11.51 3.70
C GLN A 179 -13.37 -10.12 3.98
N TRP A 180 -12.75 -9.36 4.88
CA TRP A 180 -13.18 -8.02 5.29
C TRP A 180 -12.35 -6.90 4.65
N TYR A 181 -11.46 -7.26 3.72
CA TYR A 181 -10.55 -6.35 3.04
C TYR A 181 -10.68 -6.52 1.54
N ASP A 182 -10.76 -5.39 0.83
CA ASP A 182 -10.77 -5.37 -0.65
C ASP A 182 -9.41 -5.79 -1.23
N ASP A 183 -8.33 -5.47 -0.51
CA ASP A 183 -6.94 -5.85 -0.79
C ASP A 183 -6.34 -6.37 0.52
N PHE A 184 -5.96 -7.64 0.51
CA PHE A 184 -5.34 -8.34 1.65
C PHE A 184 -3.97 -8.90 1.22
N ASP A 185 -3.14 -8.05 0.59
CA ASP A 185 -1.77 -8.38 0.18
C ASP A 185 -0.74 -8.33 1.32
N GLN A 186 0.22 -9.26 1.27
CA GLN A 186 1.16 -9.44 2.36
C GLN A 186 2.18 -8.33 2.32
N THR A 187 2.12 -7.46 3.31
CA THR A 187 3.02 -6.31 3.33
C THR A 187 4.43 -6.73 3.71
N SER A 188 5.39 -6.28 2.91
CA SER A 188 6.76 -6.73 2.98
C SER A 188 7.52 -6.15 4.17
N ASP A 189 8.68 -6.74 4.48
CA ASP A 189 9.57 -6.24 5.54
C ASP A 189 10.11 -4.85 5.19
N GLU A 190 10.38 -4.57 3.92
CA GLU A 190 10.84 -3.28 3.41
C GLU A 190 9.75 -2.20 3.60
N GLU A 191 8.49 -2.54 3.33
CA GLU A 191 7.36 -1.65 3.54
C GLU A 191 7.12 -1.34 5.02
N VAL A 192 7.31 -2.32 5.92
CA VAL A 192 7.33 -2.06 7.37
C VAL A 192 8.40 -1.02 7.70
N ALA A 193 9.64 -1.24 7.26
CA ALA A 193 10.77 -0.37 7.57
C ALA A 193 10.56 1.07 7.06
N ALA A 194 10.08 1.23 5.82
CA ALA A 194 9.80 2.54 5.24
C ALA A 194 8.70 3.31 6.01
N LEU A 195 7.60 2.65 6.37
CA LEU A 195 6.51 3.27 7.13
C LEU A 195 6.94 3.70 8.53
N LEU A 196 7.80 2.90 9.16
CA LEU A 196 8.38 3.20 10.47
C LEU A 196 9.30 4.43 10.42
N ALA A 197 10.16 4.54 9.41
CA ALA A 197 11.02 5.72 9.21
C ALA A 197 10.21 7.01 8.97
N GLN A 198 9.15 6.94 8.16
CA GLN A 198 8.25 8.07 7.93
C GLN A 198 7.54 8.54 9.21
N ALA A 199 7.18 7.62 10.10
CA ALA A 199 6.53 7.95 11.35
C ALA A 199 7.47 8.69 12.32
N ASP A 200 8.74 8.30 12.38
CA ASP A 200 9.75 8.98 13.19
C ASP A 200 10.04 10.40 12.68
N ALA A 201 10.18 10.59 11.37
CA ALA A 201 10.40 11.91 10.77
C ALA A 201 9.26 12.90 11.08
N ARG A 202 8.00 12.40 11.14
CA ARG A 202 6.84 13.22 11.53
C ARG A 202 6.85 13.59 13.01
N ARG A 203 7.51 12.80 13.86
CA ARG A 203 7.57 12.97 15.32
C ARG A 203 8.70 13.91 15.74
N THR A 204 9.88 13.81 15.14
CA THR A 204 11.08 14.59 15.52
C THR A 204 11.01 16.05 15.10
N GLY A 205 10.01 16.47 14.32
CA GLY A 205 9.88 17.87 13.88
C GLY A 205 11.00 18.34 12.95
N THR A 206 11.91 17.44 12.56
CA THR A 206 12.98 17.69 11.57
C THR A 206 12.43 17.88 10.16
N GLY A 207 11.11 17.70 9.97
CA GLY A 207 10.36 18.14 8.78
C GLY A 207 9.50 19.39 8.99
N ARG A 208 9.76 20.21 10.03
CA ARG A 208 8.92 21.36 10.39
C ARG A 208 9.73 22.54 10.93
N ALA A 209 10.37 23.29 10.02
CA ALA A 209 10.69 24.69 10.25
C ALA A 209 9.91 25.54 9.25
N GLY A 210 9.06 26.44 9.75
CA GLY A 210 8.38 27.48 8.96
C GLY A 210 6.87 27.30 8.79
N THR A 211 6.07 27.72 9.78
CA THR A 211 4.72 28.27 9.50
C THR A 211 4.41 29.35 10.53
N ALA A 212 4.73 30.59 10.19
CA ALA A 212 4.06 31.78 10.73
C ALA A 212 4.20 32.90 9.69
N GLY A 213 3.12 33.21 8.97
CA GLY A 213 3.04 34.37 8.07
C GLY A 213 2.34 34.10 6.74
N ALA A 214 1.11 34.62 6.62
CA ALA A 214 0.44 35.20 5.46
C ALA A 214 0.61 34.62 4.02
N GLU A 215 -0.55 34.32 3.42
CA GLU A 215 -0.98 34.79 2.10
C GLU A 215 0.08 35.00 1.00
N ALA A 216 0.28 33.98 0.16
CA ALA A 216 0.31 34.09 -1.31
C ALA A 216 0.43 32.67 -1.89
N GLN A 217 -0.43 32.35 -2.86
CA GLN A 217 -0.42 31.08 -3.57
C GLN A 217 0.81 31.02 -4.48
N GLY A 218 1.81 30.26 -4.07
CA GLY A 218 3.03 29.95 -4.81
C GLY A 218 3.59 28.63 -4.29
N ILE A 219 4.27 27.89 -5.16
CA ILE A 219 4.75 26.53 -4.93
C ILE A 219 5.76 26.48 -3.76
N GLU A 220 5.30 26.27 -2.53
CA GLU A 220 6.19 25.99 -1.38
C GLU A 220 6.41 24.47 -1.15
N ALA A 221 5.94 23.62 -2.06
CA ALA A 221 6.17 22.17 -2.03
C ALA A 221 7.23 21.70 -3.04
N ALA A 222 8.06 22.61 -3.56
CA ALA A 222 9.21 22.22 -4.38
C ALA A 222 10.29 21.61 -3.47
N GLY A 223 10.56 20.32 -3.65
CA GLY A 223 11.67 19.62 -2.99
C GLY A 223 11.33 18.72 -1.79
N VAL A 224 10.06 18.51 -1.44
CA VAL A 224 9.67 17.48 -0.45
C VAL A 224 9.10 16.26 -1.18
N PRO A 225 9.81 15.10 -1.19
CA PRO A 225 9.28 13.87 -1.77
C PRO A 225 7.95 13.46 -1.13
N GLY A 226 6.92 13.23 -1.96
CA GLY A 226 5.65 12.64 -1.53
C GLY A 226 4.76 13.55 -0.68
N ALA A 227 4.76 14.86 -0.94
CA ALA A 227 3.87 15.79 -0.23
C ALA A 227 2.40 15.37 -0.41
N THR A 228 1.68 15.16 0.70
CA THR A 228 0.25 14.83 0.64
C THR A 228 -0.55 16.07 0.23
N VAL A 229 -1.33 15.95 -0.84
CA VAL A 229 -2.16 17.01 -1.40
C VAL A 229 -3.63 16.60 -1.47
N GLU A 230 -4.51 17.59 -1.57
CA GLU A 230 -5.95 17.42 -1.79
C GLU A 230 -6.26 18.01 -3.17
N VAL A 231 -6.58 17.14 -4.13
CA VAL A 231 -6.78 17.47 -5.55
C VAL A 231 -8.26 17.72 -5.79
N ALA A 232 -8.63 18.97 -6.07
CA ALA A 232 -10.00 19.30 -6.46
C ALA A 232 -10.22 18.89 -7.93
N SER A 233 -11.12 17.94 -8.17
CA SER A 233 -11.37 17.39 -9.51
C SER A 233 -12.83 16.94 -9.68
N ASP A 234 -13.48 17.39 -10.75
CA ASP A 234 -14.86 17.04 -11.12
C ASP A 234 -15.84 17.15 -9.93
N GLY A 235 -15.78 18.29 -9.21
CA GLY A 235 -16.66 18.60 -8.08
C GLY A 235 -16.36 17.89 -6.76
N VAL A 236 -15.31 17.05 -6.68
CA VAL A 236 -14.89 16.39 -5.44
C VAL A 236 -13.43 16.70 -5.10
N VAL A 237 -13.01 16.30 -3.90
CA VAL A 237 -11.63 16.43 -3.43
C VAL A 237 -11.05 15.04 -3.26
N LEU A 238 -9.94 14.78 -3.95
CA LEU A 238 -9.28 13.48 -4.02
C LEU A 238 -7.89 13.55 -3.39
N PRO A 239 -7.51 12.61 -2.53
CA PRO A 239 -6.20 12.63 -1.92
C PRO A 239 -5.12 12.29 -2.96
N GLY A 240 -3.98 12.96 -2.86
CA GLY A 240 -2.83 12.77 -3.74
C GLY A 240 -1.49 12.83 -3.02
N LEU A 241 -0.46 12.39 -3.72
CA LEU A 241 0.96 12.49 -3.39
C LEU A 241 1.63 13.22 -4.55
N LEU A 242 2.12 14.42 -4.28
CA LEU A 242 2.79 15.26 -5.26
C LEU A 242 4.28 15.35 -4.91
N THR A 243 5.12 15.02 -5.87
CA THR A 243 6.56 15.27 -5.84
C THR A 243 6.92 16.13 -7.03
N VAL A 244 7.54 17.29 -6.79
CA VAL A 244 8.05 18.14 -7.88
C VAL A 244 9.49 18.53 -7.52
N PRO A 245 10.49 17.85 -8.11
CA PRO A 245 11.88 18.25 -7.99
C PRO A 245 12.09 19.69 -8.46
N ALA A 246 13.05 20.39 -7.85
CA ALA A 246 13.45 21.71 -8.33
C ALA A 246 13.98 21.60 -9.76
N GLY A 247 13.44 22.41 -10.68
CA GLY A 247 13.84 22.36 -12.09
C GLY A 247 13.29 21.17 -12.87
N ALA A 248 12.32 20.43 -12.33
CA ALA A 248 11.70 19.31 -13.05
C ALA A 248 11.18 19.76 -14.43
N PRO A 249 11.58 19.10 -15.53
CA PRO A 249 11.20 19.53 -16.88
C PRO A 249 9.73 19.19 -17.19
N GLY A 250 9.13 18.26 -16.45
CA GLY A 250 7.71 17.92 -16.56
C GLY A 250 7.18 17.22 -15.31
N VAL A 251 5.86 17.06 -15.24
CA VAL A 251 5.18 16.30 -14.17
C VAL A 251 4.30 15.21 -14.77
N VAL A 252 4.42 13.98 -14.26
CA VAL A 252 3.64 12.82 -14.69
C VAL A 252 2.47 12.58 -13.73
N VAL A 253 1.24 12.62 -14.25
CA VAL A 253 0.01 12.33 -13.50
C VAL A 253 -0.36 10.86 -13.68
N PHE A 254 -0.51 10.15 -12.57
CA PHE A 254 -0.82 8.72 -12.57
C PHE A 254 -2.33 8.47 -12.50
N ALA A 255 -2.82 7.68 -13.44
CA ALA A 255 -4.14 7.05 -13.42
C ALA A 255 -3.99 5.57 -13.07
N HIS A 256 -4.35 5.21 -11.84
CA HIS A 256 -4.29 3.83 -11.38
C HIS A 256 -5.41 2.97 -12.00
N GLY A 257 -5.25 1.65 -11.97
CA GLY A 257 -6.31 0.71 -12.36
C GLY A 257 -7.42 0.61 -11.31
N SER A 258 -8.53 -0.03 -11.68
CA SER A 258 -9.63 -0.33 -10.75
C SER A 258 -9.15 -1.21 -9.59
N GLY A 259 -9.73 -1.04 -8.41
CA GLY A 259 -9.28 -1.68 -7.17
C GLY A 259 -7.91 -1.19 -6.66
N SER A 260 -7.27 -0.25 -7.34
CA SER A 260 -5.99 0.34 -6.92
C SER A 260 -6.18 1.78 -6.42
N SER A 261 -5.08 2.41 -6.00
CA SER A 261 -5.10 3.78 -5.48
C SER A 261 -3.73 4.44 -5.65
N ARG A 262 -3.59 5.68 -5.17
CA ARG A 262 -2.29 6.37 -5.10
C ARG A 262 -1.24 5.64 -4.26
N THR A 263 -1.63 4.64 -3.47
CA THR A 263 -0.70 3.85 -2.65
C THR A 263 -0.18 2.60 -3.33
N SER A 264 -0.53 2.36 -4.60
CA SER A 264 -0.06 1.22 -5.38
C SER A 264 1.47 1.10 -5.36
N PRO A 265 2.04 -0.03 -4.87
CA PRO A 265 3.49 -0.26 -4.88
C PRO A 265 4.06 -0.19 -6.28
N ARG A 266 3.35 -0.77 -7.26
CA ARG A 266 3.75 -0.78 -8.67
C ARG A 266 3.87 0.62 -9.26
N ASN A 267 2.89 1.49 -9.01
CA ASN A 267 2.95 2.87 -9.49
C ASN A 267 3.98 3.70 -8.74
N ARG A 268 4.20 3.43 -7.44
CA ARG A 268 5.27 4.09 -6.68
C ARG A 268 6.65 3.73 -7.22
N GLN A 269 6.92 2.47 -7.52
CA GLN A 269 8.21 2.06 -8.10
C GLN A 269 8.48 2.79 -9.42
N VAL A 270 7.48 2.90 -10.29
CA VAL A 270 7.59 3.71 -11.52
C VAL A 270 7.81 5.18 -11.17
N ALA A 271 7.03 5.74 -10.24
CA ALA A 271 7.16 7.14 -9.84
C ALA A 271 8.53 7.47 -9.23
N ASP A 272 9.11 6.57 -8.45
CA ASP A 272 10.44 6.70 -7.86
C ASP A 272 11.52 6.69 -8.95
N ALA A 273 11.35 5.87 -9.99
CA ALA A 273 12.25 5.87 -11.16
C ALA A 273 12.15 7.17 -11.98
N LEU A 274 10.95 7.76 -12.08
CA LEU A 274 10.74 9.07 -12.72
C LEU A 274 11.33 10.20 -11.88
N ASP A 275 11.14 10.17 -10.57
CA ASP A 275 11.70 11.14 -9.62
C ASP A 275 13.24 11.10 -9.63
N ALA A 276 13.83 9.90 -9.64
CA ALA A 276 15.27 9.72 -9.79
C ALA A 276 15.82 10.27 -11.13
N ALA A 277 14.97 10.37 -12.15
CA ALA A 277 15.29 11.02 -13.43
C ALA A 277 14.98 12.52 -13.46
N GLY A 278 14.56 13.10 -12.34
CA GLY A 278 14.27 14.53 -12.19
C GLY A 278 12.87 14.96 -12.65
N LEU A 279 11.97 14.01 -12.97
CA LEU A 279 10.58 14.31 -13.32
C LEU A 279 9.71 14.43 -12.07
N GLY A 280 8.76 15.36 -12.07
CA GLY A 280 7.74 15.41 -11.03
C GLY A 280 6.70 14.31 -11.22
N THR A 281 6.03 13.93 -10.15
CA THR A 281 4.97 12.91 -10.16
C THR A 281 3.77 13.34 -9.31
N LEU A 282 2.57 13.04 -9.81
CA LEU A 282 1.31 13.16 -9.06
C LEU A 282 0.60 11.82 -9.06
N LEU A 283 0.59 11.15 -7.90
CA LEU A 283 -0.21 9.95 -7.67
C LEU A 283 -1.44 10.35 -6.87
N PHE A 284 -2.64 10.16 -7.42
CA PHE A 284 -3.89 10.52 -6.73
C PHE A 284 -4.95 9.44 -6.92
N ASP A 285 -5.96 9.44 -6.05
CA ASP A 285 -7.09 8.53 -6.20
C ASP A 285 -8.06 9.08 -7.26
N LEU A 286 -8.48 8.25 -8.21
CA LEU A 286 -9.45 8.65 -9.25
C LEU A 286 -10.90 8.68 -8.75
N LEU A 287 -11.17 7.95 -7.67
CA LEU A 287 -12.49 7.83 -7.05
C LEU A 287 -12.40 8.27 -5.59
N THR A 288 -13.49 8.82 -5.08
CA THR A 288 -13.66 8.99 -3.63
C THR A 288 -13.78 7.62 -2.94
N GLU A 289 -13.54 7.57 -1.64
CA GLU A 289 -13.68 6.33 -0.85
C GLU A 289 -15.09 5.71 -0.98
N ALA A 290 -16.12 6.55 -1.12
CA ALA A 290 -17.50 6.08 -1.29
C ALA A 290 -17.73 5.48 -2.69
N GLU A 291 -17.22 6.13 -3.73
CA GLU A 291 -17.29 5.65 -5.12
C GLU A 291 -16.49 4.35 -5.31
N ALA A 292 -15.28 4.27 -4.74
CA ALA A 292 -14.47 3.05 -4.79
C ALA A 292 -15.18 1.86 -4.14
N LYS A 293 -15.81 2.05 -2.98
CA LYS A 293 -16.62 1.00 -2.33
C LYS A 293 -17.83 0.59 -3.17
N ALA A 294 -18.47 1.54 -3.84
CA ALA A 294 -19.61 1.26 -4.72
C ALA A 294 -19.17 0.49 -5.97
N GLU A 295 -18.02 0.84 -6.57
CA GLU A 295 -17.44 0.13 -7.71
C GLU A 295 -17.12 -1.32 -7.36
N THR A 296 -16.50 -1.57 -6.20
CA THR A 296 -16.20 -2.94 -5.72
C THR A 296 -17.46 -3.75 -5.41
N ALA A 297 -18.52 -3.13 -4.92
CA ALA A 297 -19.78 -3.80 -4.58
C ALA A 297 -20.64 -4.15 -5.82
N ALA A 298 -20.41 -3.49 -6.96
CA ALA A 298 -21.11 -3.79 -8.20
C ALA A 298 -20.63 -5.15 -8.75
N ARG A 299 -21.56 -6.10 -8.88
CA ARG A 299 -21.28 -7.46 -9.41
C ARG A 299 -20.94 -7.51 -10.91
N GLU A 300 -21.04 -6.37 -11.58
CA GLU A 300 -20.61 -6.17 -12.96
C GLU A 300 -19.42 -5.22 -12.95
N HIS A 301 -18.28 -5.63 -13.49
CA HIS A 301 -17.07 -4.82 -13.66
C HIS A 301 -17.27 -3.73 -14.74
N THR A 302 -18.29 -2.90 -14.58
CA THR A 302 -18.60 -1.78 -15.48
C THR A 302 -17.73 -0.61 -15.07
N PHE A 303 -16.53 -0.53 -15.67
CA PHE A 303 -15.62 0.58 -15.44
C PHE A 303 -16.17 1.85 -16.10
N ASP A 304 -16.49 2.89 -15.32
CA ASP A 304 -16.90 4.19 -15.84
C ASP A 304 -15.66 4.99 -16.32
N ILE A 305 -15.10 4.56 -17.45
CA ILE A 305 -13.96 5.23 -18.10
C ILE A 305 -14.22 6.73 -18.31
N PRO A 306 -15.42 7.17 -18.75
CA PRO A 306 -15.74 8.60 -18.83
C PRO A 306 -15.56 9.35 -17.50
N LEU A 307 -16.03 8.79 -16.38
CA LEU A 307 -15.81 9.39 -15.05
C LEU A 307 -14.31 9.48 -14.72
N LEU A 308 -13.58 8.37 -14.87
CA LEU A 308 -12.14 8.34 -14.56
C LEU A 308 -11.35 9.35 -15.42
N ALA A 309 -11.71 9.49 -16.71
CA ALA A 309 -11.12 10.46 -17.61
C ALA A 309 -11.40 11.91 -17.16
N ARG A 310 -12.65 12.23 -16.76
CA ARG A 310 -12.98 13.56 -16.20
C ARG A 310 -12.21 13.84 -14.91
N ARG A 311 -12.05 12.84 -14.04
CA ARG A 311 -11.28 12.92 -12.79
C ARG A 311 -9.81 13.21 -13.08
N LEU A 312 -9.22 12.58 -14.09
CA LEU A 312 -7.85 12.87 -14.53
C LEU A 312 -7.72 14.27 -15.14
N SER A 313 -8.65 14.68 -16.01
CA SER A 313 -8.67 16.03 -16.60
C SER A 313 -8.79 17.12 -15.53
N GLY A 314 -9.66 16.94 -14.52
CA GLY A 314 -9.79 17.87 -13.41
C GLY A 314 -8.54 17.96 -12.53
N ALA A 315 -7.88 16.82 -12.25
CA ALA A 315 -6.60 16.79 -11.55
C ALA A 315 -5.50 17.50 -12.34
N THR A 316 -5.52 17.35 -13.66
CA THR A 316 -4.59 18.02 -14.58
C THR A 316 -4.80 19.54 -14.59
N ALA A 317 -6.05 20.00 -14.62
CA ALA A 317 -6.39 21.42 -14.50
C ALA A 317 -5.97 21.99 -13.14
N TRP A 318 -6.24 21.25 -12.05
CA TRP A 318 -5.78 21.60 -10.71
C TRP A 318 -4.25 21.73 -10.64
N LEU A 319 -3.51 20.82 -11.28
CA LEU A 319 -2.05 20.84 -11.31
C LEU A 319 -1.50 22.00 -12.15
N ARG A 320 -2.16 22.36 -13.27
CA ARG A 320 -1.78 23.52 -14.10
C ARG A 320 -1.86 24.86 -13.36
N THR A 321 -2.71 24.99 -12.34
CA THR A 321 -2.71 26.19 -11.47
C THR A 321 -1.48 26.28 -10.56
N ARG A 322 -0.68 25.21 -10.48
CA ARG A 322 0.48 25.08 -9.59
C ARG A 322 1.79 24.85 -10.34
N THR A 323 1.77 24.54 -11.63
CA THR A 323 3.00 24.41 -12.40
C THR A 323 2.75 24.70 -13.87
N ALA A 324 3.73 25.34 -14.50
CA ALA A 324 3.71 25.66 -15.93
C ALA A 324 4.36 24.56 -16.79
N VAL A 325 5.07 23.62 -16.18
CA VAL A 325 5.84 22.59 -16.92
C VAL A 325 4.92 21.63 -17.69
N PRO A 326 5.39 21.03 -18.79
CA PRO A 326 4.72 19.94 -19.49
C PRO A 326 4.17 18.85 -18.57
N LEU A 327 2.99 18.32 -18.91
CA LEU A 327 2.34 17.26 -18.15
C LEU A 327 2.30 15.98 -18.97
N GLY A 328 2.68 14.85 -18.38
CA GLY A 328 2.52 13.51 -18.97
C GLY A 328 1.48 12.69 -18.21
N PHE A 329 0.87 11.71 -18.86
CA PHE A 329 -0.05 10.77 -18.21
C PHE A 329 0.51 9.37 -18.18
N PHE A 330 0.51 8.75 -17.01
CA PHE A 330 0.82 7.33 -16.86
C PHE A 330 -0.45 6.59 -16.42
N GLY A 331 -0.96 5.70 -17.27
CA GLY A 331 -2.15 4.91 -16.99
C GLY A 331 -1.81 3.43 -16.80
N ALA A 332 -2.32 2.82 -15.73
CA ALA A 332 -2.16 1.40 -15.45
C ALA A 332 -3.48 0.64 -15.58
N SER A 333 -3.49 -0.53 -16.25
CA SER A 333 -4.71 -1.34 -16.42
C SER A 333 -5.88 -0.50 -16.96
N THR A 334 -7.03 -0.42 -16.28
CA THR A 334 -8.16 0.44 -16.67
C THR A 334 -7.84 1.95 -16.63
N GLY A 335 -6.88 2.36 -15.80
CA GLY A 335 -6.35 3.72 -15.79
C GLY A 335 -5.67 4.12 -17.10
N ALA A 336 -5.21 3.15 -17.92
CA ALA A 336 -4.74 3.42 -19.27
C ALA A 336 -5.84 3.96 -20.18
N ALA A 337 -7.04 3.38 -20.12
CA ALA A 337 -8.18 3.86 -20.89
C ALA A 337 -8.60 5.27 -20.46
N ALA A 338 -8.57 5.55 -19.15
CA ALA A 338 -8.82 6.88 -18.61
C ALA A 338 -7.77 7.91 -19.07
N ALA A 339 -6.48 7.53 -19.03
CA ALA A 339 -5.37 8.38 -19.50
C ALA A 339 -5.49 8.72 -20.99
N LEU A 340 -5.78 7.72 -21.83
CA LEU A 340 -5.98 7.92 -23.26
C LEU A 340 -7.24 8.73 -23.56
N SER A 341 -8.34 8.46 -22.86
CA SER A 341 -9.58 9.23 -23.02
C SER A 341 -9.40 10.70 -22.64
N ALA A 342 -8.68 10.99 -21.56
CA ALA A 342 -8.33 12.35 -21.16
C ALA A 342 -7.34 13.02 -22.12
N ALA A 343 -6.39 12.27 -22.68
CA ALA A 343 -5.46 12.77 -23.71
C ALA A 343 -6.14 13.07 -25.06
N ALA A 344 -7.27 12.42 -25.33
CA ALA A 344 -8.10 12.65 -26.50
C ALA A 344 -9.03 13.88 -26.39
N GLU A 345 -9.21 14.46 -25.19
CA GLU A 345 -10.04 15.65 -25.01
C GLU A 345 -9.50 16.84 -25.84
N PRO A 346 -10.37 17.64 -26.48
CA PRO A 346 -9.95 18.85 -27.16
C PRO A 346 -9.23 19.80 -26.19
N GLY A 347 -7.99 20.18 -26.53
CA GLY A 347 -7.17 21.04 -25.68
C GLY A 347 -6.51 20.33 -24.48
N SER A 348 -6.49 18.98 -24.47
CA SER A 348 -5.77 18.23 -23.46
C SER A 348 -4.30 18.68 -23.37
N PRO A 349 -3.78 18.99 -22.17
CA PRO A 349 -2.43 19.51 -22.00
C PRO A 349 -1.37 18.41 -21.90
N ALA A 350 -1.72 17.16 -22.21
CA ALA A 350 -0.83 16.01 -22.15
C ALA A 350 0.22 16.09 -23.27
N ALA A 351 1.49 16.15 -22.89
CA ALA A 351 2.63 16.13 -23.80
C ALA A 351 3.13 14.71 -24.10
N ALA A 352 2.79 13.73 -23.26
CA ALA A 352 3.08 12.31 -23.49
C ALA A 352 2.14 11.40 -22.69
N VAL A 353 1.89 10.19 -23.18
CA VAL A 353 1.11 9.16 -22.49
C VAL A 353 1.90 7.85 -22.43
N VAL A 354 1.85 7.16 -21.29
CA VAL A 354 2.32 5.79 -21.14
C VAL A 354 1.17 4.93 -20.61
N SER A 355 0.85 3.85 -21.30
CA SER A 355 -0.15 2.84 -20.93
C SER A 355 0.55 1.55 -20.54
N ARG A 356 0.41 1.11 -19.29
CA ARG A 356 1.07 -0.09 -18.76
C ARG A 356 0.08 -1.21 -18.47
N GLY A 357 0.25 -2.36 -19.13
CA GLY A 357 -0.63 -3.52 -19.01
C GLY A 357 -2.10 -3.14 -19.20
N GLY A 358 -2.33 -2.11 -20.01
CA GLY A 358 -3.57 -1.36 -20.05
C GLY A 358 -4.67 -2.06 -20.84
N ARG A 359 -5.91 -1.61 -20.64
CA ARG A 359 -7.05 -1.89 -21.52
C ARG A 359 -7.36 -0.67 -22.41
N PRO A 360 -6.43 -0.21 -23.27
CA PRO A 360 -6.63 0.99 -24.08
C PRO A 360 -7.83 0.87 -25.03
N ASP A 361 -8.23 -0.36 -25.36
CA ASP A 361 -9.44 -0.67 -26.11
C ASP A 361 -10.72 -0.09 -25.48
N LEU A 362 -10.76 0.07 -24.16
CA LEU A 362 -11.90 0.68 -23.46
C LEU A 362 -12.04 2.19 -23.70
N ALA A 363 -11.03 2.85 -24.27
CA ALA A 363 -11.16 4.22 -24.74
C ALA A 363 -11.96 4.31 -26.07
N GLY A 364 -12.17 3.18 -26.75
CA GLY A 364 -12.98 3.07 -27.96
C GLY A 364 -12.52 4.02 -29.08
N ASP A 365 -13.48 4.67 -29.73
CA ASP A 365 -13.24 5.54 -30.89
C ASP A 365 -12.37 6.76 -30.56
N ARG A 366 -12.26 7.12 -29.27
CA ARG A 366 -11.45 8.26 -28.82
C ARG A 366 -9.95 8.07 -29.03
N LEU A 367 -9.49 6.83 -29.24
CA LEU A 367 -8.08 6.54 -29.54
C LEU A 367 -7.59 7.32 -30.77
N GLY A 368 -8.45 7.52 -31.77
CA GLY A 368 -8.11 8.27 -32.98
C GLY A 368 -7.88 9.77 -32.76
N ASP A 369 -8.33 10.29 -31.62
CA ASP A 369 -8.24 11.72 -31.27
C ASP A 369 -7.06 12.04 -30.34
N VAL A 370 -6.38 11.01 -29.81
CA VAL A 370 -5.16 11.20 -29.00
C VAL A 370 -4.07 11.83 -29.84
N ARG A 371 -3.55 12.99 -29.39
CA ARG A 371 -2.46 13.72 -30.06
C ARG A 371 -1.10 13.55 -29.38
N ALA A 372 -1.12 13.27 -28.08
CA ALA A 372 0.09 13.11 -27.29
C ALA A 372 0.84 11.82 -27.71
N PRO A 373 2.16 11.87 -27.94
CA PRO A 373 2.98 10.68 -28.15
C PRO A 373 2.71 9.61 -27.10
N THR A 374 2.34 8.41 -27.55
CA THR A 374 1.84 7.34 -26.69
C THR A 374 2.73 6.09 -26.71
N LEU A 375 3.18 5.64 -25.55
CA LEU A 375 3.83 4.34 -25.38
C LEU A 375 2.84 3.34 -24.77
N LEU A 376 2.66 2.20 -25.43
CA LEU A 376 1.94 1.04 -24.90
C LEU A 376 2.95 0.01 -24.42
N VAL A 377 2.93 -0.35 -23.14
CA VAL A 377 3.82 -1.34 -22.53
C VAL A 377 3.00 -2.56 -22.10
N VAL A 378 3.33 -3.74 -22.62
CA VAL A 378 2.57 -4.97 -22.39
C VAL A 378 3.48 -6.14 -22.03
N GLY A 379 3.03 -7.00 -21.12
CA GLY A 379 3.72 -8.23 -20.78
C GLY A 379 3.60 -9.28 -21.89
N GLY A 380 4.71 -9.89 -22.28
CA GLY A 380 4.75 -10.90 -23.35
C GLY A 380 4.03 -12.21 -23.00
N ALA A 381 3.80 -12.48 -21.71
CA ALA A 381 3.04 -13.63 -21.22
C ALA A 381 1.54 -13.35 -21.06
N ASP A 382 1.05 -12.16 -21.45
CA ASP A 382 -0.37 -11.78 -21.48
C ASP A 382 -0.84 -11.60 -22.94
N PRO A 383 -1.10 -12.71 -23.68
CA PRO A 383 -1.42 -12.64 -25.11
C PRO A 383 -2.73 -11.91 -25.40
N LEU A 384 -3.70 -11.98 -24.47
CA LEU A 384 -4.98 -11.29 -24.62
C LEU A 384 -4.77 -9.76 -24.59
N VAL A 385 -4.09 -9.24 -23.57
CA VAL A 385 -3.84 -7.81 -23.46
C VAL A 385 -2.89 -7.33 -24.55
N LEU A 386 -1.93 -8.16 -24.98
CA LEU A 386 -1.06 -7.85 -26.11
C LEU A 386 -1.85 -7.63 -27.40
N ASP A 387 -2.79 -8.52 -27.73
CA ASP A 387 -3.63 -8.36 -28.91
C ASP A 387 -4.56 -7.15 -28.83
N LEU A 388 -5.10 -6.85 -27.64
CA LEU A 388 -5.89 -5.63 -27.41
C LEU A 388 -5.05 -4.36 -27.62
N ASN A 389 -3.82 -4.33 -27.14
CA ASN A 389 -2.91 -3.20 -27.31
C ASN A 389 -2.43 -3.06 -28.76
N ARG A 390 -2.22 -4.16 -29.50
CA ARG A 390 -1.95 -4.12 -30.95
C ARG A 390 -3.11 -3.48 -31.72
N ARG A 391 -4.35 -3.85 -31.39
CA ARG A 391 -5.54 -3.24 -31.99
C ARG A 391 -5.63 -1.76 -31.65
N ALA A 392 -5.44 -1.39 -30.38
CA ALA A 392 -5.45 0.01 -29.97
C ALA A 392 -4.36 0.83 -30.67
N ALA A 393 -3.14 0.29 -30.82
CA ALA A 393 -2.05 0.92 -31.57
C ALA A 393 -2.47 1.24 -33.01
N SER A 394 -3.15 0.31 -33.70
CA SER A 394 -3.64 0.54 -35.07
C SER A 394 -4.69 1.65 -35.20
N LEU A 395 -5.33 2.05 -34.09
CA LEU A 395 -6.31 3.13 -34.05
C LEU A 395 -5.69 4.48 -33.68
N LEU A 396 -4.51 4.49 -33.04
CA LEU A 396 -3.79 5.71 -32.68
C LEU A 396 -3.26 6.41 -33.94
N ARG A 397 -3.46 7.73 -34.00
CA ARG A 397 -2.96 8.59 -35.11
C ARG A 397 -1.75 9.44 -34.71
N CYS A 398 -1.44 9.52 -33.43
CA CYS A 398 -0.24 10.18 -32.90
C CYS A 398 1.01 9.29 -33.09
N PRO A 399 2.23 9.84 -32.92
CA PRO A 399 3.42 9.03 -32.71
C PRO A 399 3.18 8.03 -31.58
N HIS A 400 3.45 6.75 -31.83
CA HIS A 400 3.25 5.73 -30.81
C HIS A 400 4.20 4.55 -30.97
N GLU A 401 4.42 3.83 -29.87
CA GLU A 401 5.23 2.62 -29.82
C GLU A 401 4.54 1.55 -28.96
N LEU A 402 4.68 0.28 -29.34
CA LEU A 402 4.26 -0.87 -28.54
C LEU A 402 5.50 -1.63 -28.07
N ALA A 403 5.83 -1.50 -26.80
CA ALA A 403 6.91 -2.22 -26.15
C ALA A 403 6.37 -3.49 -25.47
N VAL A 404 7.01 -4.62 -25.74
CA VAL A 404 6.65 -5.92 -25.13
C VAL A 404 7.75 -6.34 -24.16
N VAL A 405 7.41 -6.54 -22.89
CA VAL A 405 8.34 -7.01 -21.85
C VAL A 405 8.34 -8.55 -21.86
N PRO A 406 9.42 -9.22 -22.30
CA PRO A 406 9.45 -10.66 -22.45
C PRO A 406 9.20 -11.39 -21.14
N GLY A 407 8.36 -12.43 -21.17
CA GLY A 407 8.08 -13.27 -19.99
C GLY A 407 7.23 -12.63 -18.90
N ALA A 408 6.89 -11.34 -19.01
CA ALA A 408 6.08 -10.64 -18.02
C ALA A 408 4.58 -10.92 -18.21
N GLY A 409 3.85 -11.13 -17.12
CA GLY A 409 2.40 -11.28 -17.08
C GLY A 409 1.66 -9.93 -17.01
N HIS A 410 0.37 -9.98 -16.70
CA HIS A 410 -0.52 -8.81 -16.68
C HIS A 410 -0.05 -7.68 -15.74
N LEU A 411 0.48 -8.05 -14.57
CA LEU A 411 0.88 -7.12 -13.52
C LEU A 411 2.38 -6.83 -13.47
N PHE A 412 3.19 -7.48 -14.32
CA PHE A 412 4.65 -7.37 -14.37
C PHE A 412 5.33 -7.72 -13.02
N GLU A 413 4.91 -8.83 -12.40
CA GLU A 413 5.42 -9.27 -11.09
C GLU A 413 6.69 -10.12 -11.21
N GLU A 414 7.01 -10.56 -12.42
CA GLU A 414 8.22 -11.32 -12.70
C GLU A 414 9.47 -10.47 -12.42
N PRO A 415 10.56 -11.07 -11.90
CA PRO A 415 11.77 -10.33 -11.56
C PRO A 415 12.30 -9.49 -12.74
N GLY A 416 12.49 -8.19 -12.54
CA GLY A 416 12.99 -7.28 -13.56
C GLY A 416 11.91 -6.72 -14.50
N ALA A 417 10.68 -7.24 -14.48
CA ALA A 417 9.64 -6.83 -15.41
C ALA A 417 9.15 -5.40 -15.13
N LEU A 418 8.91 -5.06 -13.85
CA LEU A 418 8.47 -3.73 -13.47
C LEU A 418 9.58 -2.69 -13.55
N GLU A 419 10.83 -3.10 -13.33
CA GLU A 419 12.02 -2.28 -13.59
C GLU A 419 12.11 -1.92 -15.09
N ALA A 420 11.93 -2.89 -15.99
CA ALA A 420 11.90 -2.64 -17.42
C ALA A 420 10.75 -1.67 -17.82
N VAL A 421 9.57 -1.84 -17.23
CA VAL A 421 8.44 -0.90 -17.41
C VAL A 421 8.82 0.51 -16.96
N ALA A 422 9.46 0.64 -15.80
CA ALA A 422 9.86 1.92 -15.24
C ALA A 422 10.92 2.62 -16.11
N GLU A 423 11.88 1.86 -16.64
CA GLU A 423 12.88 2.36 -17.59
C GLU A 423 12.24 2.85 -18.90
N LEU A 424 11.35 2.05 -19.49
CA LEU A 424 10.61 2.42 -20.71
C LEU A 424 9.77 3.68 -20.49
N ALA A 425 9.06 3.77 -19.37
CA ALA A 425 8.25 4.94 -19.04
C ALA A 425 9.13 6.19 -18.81
N ARG A 426 10.24 6.05 -18.07
CA ARG A 426 11.22 7.11 -17.85
C ARG A 426 11.74 7.65 -19.17
N ASP A 427 12.23 6.78 -20.04
CA ASP A 427 12.85 7.20 -21.29
C ASP A 427 11.84 7.91 -22.20
N TRP A 428 10.59 7.43 -22.23
CA TRP A 428 9.50 8.09 -22.94
C TRP A 428 9.21 9.48 -22.40
N PHE A 429 9.02 9.63 -21.08
CA PHE A 429 8.70 10.93 -20.48
C PHE A 429 9.88 11.90 -20.54
N VAL A 430 11.11 11.45 -20.33
CA VAL A 430 12.30 12.30 -20.48
C VAL A 430 12.40 12.84 -21.90
N ARG A 431 12.12 11.99 -22.91
CA ARG A 431 12.14 12.40 -24.32
C ARG A 431 11.09 13.46 -24.66
N TYR A 432 9.86 13.33 -24.15
CA TYR A 432 8.73 14.16 -24.57
C TYR A 432 8.36 15.29 -23.61
N LEU A 433 8.79 15.22 -22.35
CA LEU A 433 8.62 16.28 -21.34
C LEU A 433 9.89 17.08 -21.10
N GLY A 434 11.05 16.56 -21.53
CA GLY A 434 12.30 17.31 -21.50
C GLY A 434 12.22 18.60 -22.35
N PRO A 435 13.09 19.58 -22.09
CA PRO A 435 13.23 20.73 -22.98
C PRO A 435 13.47 20.21 -24.40
N GLY A 436 12.61 20.62 -25.34
CA GLY A 436 12.72 20.20 -26.73
C GLY A 436 14.15 20.39 -27.21
N GLN A 437 14.71 19.39 -27.88
CA GLN A 437 15.90 19.61 -28.69
C GLN A 437 15.48 20.46 -29.89
N ASP A 438 15.27 21.75 -29.66
CA ASP A 438 15.21 22.73 -30.74
C ASP A 438 16.61 22.78 -31.37
N GLY A 439 16.63 22.65 -32.69
CA GLY A 439 17.78 22.20 -33.47
C GLY A 439 19.03 23.09 -33.40
N SER A 440 20.18 22.42 -33.60
CA SER A 440 21.31 23.02 -34.32
C SER A 440 20.98 23.27 -35.78
#